data_AF-A0A1H8XQP0-F1
#
_entry.id   AF-A0A1H8XQP0-F1
#
_cell.length_a   1.000
_cell.length_b   1.000
_cell.length_c   1.000
_cell.angle_alpha   90.00
_cell.angle_beta   90.00
_cell.angle_gamma   90.00
#
_symmetry.space_group_name_H-M   'P 1'
#
loop_
_entity.id
_entity.type
_entity.pdbx_description
1 polymer ?
#
loop_
_entity_poly.entity_id
_entity_poly.type
_entity_poly.pdbx_seq_one_letter_code
_entity_poly.pdbx_strand_id
1 'polypeptide(L)'
;MESTVMKYTIIKNKPQYAQYCDRLETLLMEANTDALQDEIDLLTLLIEKYDEERNTFKETDPISLLRSFMHDHHLKPQDMTLILGIGKGYVSDILNYKKGLSKGVIRKLADHFKVRQEAFNRPYKLISPINAYLRNASVMNTTKELKYAKQ
;
A
#
# COMPACT_ATOMS: atom_id res chain seq x y z
N MET A 1 29.00 14.76 36.81
CA MET A 1 28.70 14.58 35.37
C MET A 1 27.19 14.51 35.26
N GLU A 2 26.54 15.58 34.83
CA GLU A 2 25.10 15.57 34.58
C GLU A 2 24.86 14.75 33.31
N SER A 3 24.20 13.61 33.47
CA SER A 3 23.72 12.82 32.33
C SER A 3 22.60 13.62 31.67
N THR A 4 22.88 14.31 30.58
CA THR A 4 21.84 14.93 29.75
C THR A 4 20.98 13.82 29.16
N VAL A 5 19.81 13.61 29.75
CA VAL A 5 18.83 12.65 29.23
C VAL A 5 18.26 13.24 27.94
N MET A 6 18.56 12.59 26.81
CA MET A 6 18.00 12.96 25.52
C MET A 6 16.46 12.87 25.58
N LYS A 7 15.77 13.93 25.18
CA LYS A 7 14.30 14.02 25.18
C LYS A 7 13.65 12.92 24.32
N TYR A 8 14.26 12.63 23.16
CA TYR A 8 13.81 11.58 22.24
C TYR A 8 14.97 10.66 21.87
N THR A 9 14.63 9.40 21.58
CA THR A 9 15.58 8.41 21.06
C THR A 9 14.96 7.67 19.89
N ILE A 10 15.75 6.89 19.17
CA ILE A 10 15.24 6.00 18.12
C ILE A 10 14.15 5.11 18.70
N ILE A 11 13.04 4.97 17.97
CA ILE A 11 11.91 4.15 18.37
C ILE A 11 12.32 2.67 18.27
N LYS A 12 12.21 1.93 19.38
CA LYS A 12 12.60 0.50 19.44
C LYS A 12 11.42 -0.45 19.55
N ASN A 13 10.27 0.02 20.00
CA ASN A 13 9.10 -0.82 20.29
C ASN A 13 7.78 -0.08 20.02
N LYS A 14 6.67 -0.85 19.96
CA LYS A 14 5.33 -0.31 19.68
C LYS A 14 4.82 0.68 20.75
N PRO A 15 5.04 0.46 22.07
CA PRO A 15 4.64 1.44 23.07
C PRO A 15 5.29 2.82 22.87
N GLN A 16 6.60 2.86 22.58
CA GLN A 16 7.31 4.11 22.31
C GLN A 16 6.81 4.79 21.02
N TYR A 17 6.48 4.00 19.99
CA TYR A 17 5.87 4.51 18.77
C TYR A 17 4.53 5.21 19.06
N ALA A 18 3.63 4.55 19.77
CA ALA A 18 2.33 5.12 20.14
C ALA A 18 2.49 6.42 20.94
N GLN A 19 3.39 6.42 21.93
CA GLN A 19 3.69 7.62 22.72
C GLN A 19 4.16 8.79 21.84
N TYR A 20 4.95 8.52 20.81
CA TYR A 20 5.47 9.56 19.91
C TYR A 20 4.39 10.07 18.96
N CYS A 21 3.50 9.19 18.49
CA CYS A 21 2.30 9.59 17.73
C CYS A 21 1.38 10.50 18.56
N ASP A 22 1.04 10.11 19.79
CA ASP A 22 0.17 10.89 20.66
C ASP A 22 0.78 12.28 20.97
N ARG A 23 2.11 12.32 21.16
CA ARG A 23 2.83 13.57 21.37
C ARG A 23 2.81 14.45 20.13
N LEU A 24 3.05 13.87 18.94
CA LEU A 24 3.00 14.59 17.67
C LEU A 24 1.60 15.18 17.44
N GLU A 25 0.53 14.41 17.68
CA GLU A 25 -0.85 14.89 17.56
C GLU A 25 -1.12 16.06 18.50
N THR A 26 -0.66 15.97 19.75
CA THR A 26 -0.78 17.07 20.73
C THR A 26 -0.06 18.33 20.24
N LEU A 27 1.17 18.19 19.74
CA LEU A 27 1.97 19.31 19.25
C LEU A 27 1.35 20.01 18.03
N LEU A 28 0.73 19.24 17.14
CA LEU A 28 0.02 19.77 15.97
C LEU A 28 -1.23 20.59 16.34
N MET A 29 -1.76 20.41 17.56
CA MET A 29 -2.88 21.19 18.09
C MET A 29 -2.45 22.46 18.85
N GLU A 30 -1.16 22.58 19.19
CA GLU A 30 -0.61 23.74 19.90
C GLU A 30 -0.31 24.91 18.94
N ALA A 31 -0.15 26.13 19.47
CA ALA A 31 0.14 27.31 18.66
C ALA A 31 1.56 27.25 18.07
N ASN A 32 1.71 27.52 16.77
CA ASN A 32 2.98 27.41 16.06
C ASN A 32 4.08 28.32 16.65
N THR A 33 5.18 27.71 17.11
CA THR A 33 6.45 28.38 17.42
C THR A 33 7.59 27.60 16.79
N ASP A 34 8.73 28.24 16.51
CA ASP A 34 9.87 27.59 15.84
C ASP A 34 10.39 26.37 16.62
N ALA A 35 10.41 26.44 17.95
CA ALA A 35 10.83 25.33 18.80
C ALA A 35 9.85 24.14 18.77
N LEU A 36 8.56 24.40 18.59
CA LEU A 36 7.55 23.35 18.40
C LEU A 36 7.71 22.70 17.02
N GLN A 37 8.05 23.49 16.00
CA GLN A 37 8.28 22.97 14.65
C GLN A 37 9.48 22.01 14.61
N ASP A 38 10.60 22.34 15.24
CA ASP A 38 11.76 21.45 15.33
C ASP A 38 11.42 20.12 16.04
N GLU A 39 10.56 20.18 17.08
CA GLU A 39 10.08 18.99 17.80
C GLU A 39 9.15 18.13 16.94
N ILE A 40 8.24 18.76 16.19
CA ILE A 40 7.34 18.12 15.23
C ILE A 40 8.14 17.43 14.12
N ASP A 41 9.13 18.11 13.55
CA ASP A 41 9.95 17.58 12.46
C ASP A 41 10.76 16.37 12.93
N LEU A 42 11.35 16.45 14.13
CA LEU A 42 12.10 15.32 14.72
C LEU A 42 11.19 14.13 15.00
N LEU A 43 10.02 14.34 15.60
CA LEU A 43 9.07 13.26 15.91
C LEU A 43 8.56 12.60 14.63
N THR A 44 8.19 13.39 13.62
CA THR A 44 7.80 12.92 12.30
C THR A 44 8.86 12.01 11.71
N LEU A 45 10.13 12.46 11.68
CA LEU A 45 11.25 11.68 11.15
C LEU A 45 11.46 10.34 11.90
N LEU A 46 11.33 10.35 13.23
CA LEU A 46 11.51 9.14 14.05
C LEU A 46 10.38 8.12 13.82
N ILE A 47 9.14 8.59 13.70
CA ILE A 47 7.95 7.78 13.40
C ILE A 47 8.08 7.19 11.99
N GLU A 48 8.36 8.01 10.99
CA GLU A 48 8.56 7.57 9.61
C GLU A 48 9.64 6.50 9.52
N LYS A 49 10.82 6.74 10.10
CA LYS A 49 11.92 5.77 10.09
C LYS A 49 11.50 4.42 10.70
N TYR A 50 10.80 4.45 11.82
CA TYR A 50 10.33 3.23 12.48
C TYR A 50 9.33 2.46 11.60
N ASP A 51 8.39 3.16 10.97
CA ASP A 51 7.41 2.58 10.06
C ASP A 51 8.06 2.03 8.79
N GLU A 52 9.09 2.69 8.27
CA GLU A 52 9.86 2.21 7.12
C GLU A 52 10.61 0.92 7.44
N GLU A 53 11.28 0.86 8.60
CA GLU A 53 12.03 -0.33 9.03
C GLU A 53 11.10 -1.51 9.33
N ARG A 54 9.92 -1.24 9.88
CA ARG A 54 8.93 -2.28 10.23
C ARG A 54 7.92 -2.58 9.16
N ASN A 55 7.91 -1.76 8.10
CA ASN A 55 7.11 -1.84 6.89
C ASN A 55 5.93 -2.81 7.04
N THR A 56 4.96 -2.42 7.86
CA THR A 56 3.75 -3.20 8.19
C THR A 56 2.97 -3.56 6.92
N PHE A 57 3.26 -2.85 5.83
CA PHE A 57 2.73 -3.16 4.53
C PHE A 57 3.24 -4.48 3.95
N LYS A 58 4.34 -5.09 4.40
CA LYS A 58 4.92 -6.30 3.77
C LYS A 58 3.94 -7.45 3.52
N GLU A 59 2.81 -7.49 4.23
CA GLU A 59 1.81 -8.56 4.09
C GLU A 59 0.48 -8.10 3.48
N THR A 60 0.26 -6.80 3.24
CA THR A 60 -1.01 -6.34 2.68
C THR A 60 -1.01 -6.53 1.18
N ASP A 61 -1.90 -7.41 0.74
CA ASP A 61 -2.23 -7.61 -0.66
C ASP A 61 -2.59 -6.27 -1.35
N PRO A 62 -1.98 -5.94 -2.51
CA PRO A 62 -2.15 -4.63 -3.15
C PRO A 62 -3.60 -4.33 -3.56
N ILE A 63 -4.44 -5.36 -3.81
CA ILE A 63 -5.85 -5.15 -4.11
C ILE A 63 -6.65 -4.84 -2.84
N SER A 64 -6.36 -5.51 -1.73
CA SER A 64 -6.91 -5.16 -0.42
C SER A 64 -6.54 -3.73 -0.03
N LEU A 65 -5.28 -3.35 -0.19
CA LEU A 65 -4.81 -1.98 0.05
C LEU A 65 -5.57 -0.95 -0.80
N LEU A 66 -5.75 -1.23 -2.09
CA LEU A 66 -6.53 -0.38 -2.98
C LEU A 66 -7.98 -0.22 -2.48
N ARG A 67 -8.59 -1.29 -1.97
CA ARG A 67 -9.96 -1.24 -1.43
C ARG A 67 -10.05 -0.39 -0.16
N SER A 68 -9.07 -0.48 0.73
CA SER A 68 -8.99 0.38 1.92
C SER A 68 -8.91 1.85 1.51
N PHE A 69 -8.00 2.22 0.61
CA PHE A 69 -7.94 3.59 0.11
C PHE A 69 -9.23 4.05 -0.56
N MET A 70 -9.87 3.19 -1.37
CA MET A 70 -11.16 3.54 -1.95
C MET A 70 -12.24 3.76 -0.89
N HIS A 71 -12.23 2.99 0.19
CA HIS A 71 -13.17 3.16 1.31
C HIS A 71 -12.93 4.48 2.05
N ASP A 72 -11.68 4.73 2.45
CA ASP A 72 -11.27 5.89 3.24
C ASP A 72 -11.48 7.21 2.49
N HIS A 73 -11.27 7.20 1.17
CA HIS A 73 -11.50 8.35 0.30
C HIS A 73 -12.91 8.38 -0.34
N HIS A 74 -13.81 7.48 0.06
CA HIS A 74 -15.18 7.36 -0.46
C HIS A 74 -15.29 7.24 -2.00
N LEU A 75 -14.31 6.58 -2.61
CA LEU A 75 -14.20 6.40 -4.06
C LEU A 75 -14.98 5.17 -4.54
N LYS A 76 -15.74 5.34 -5.62
CA LYS A 76 -16.44 4.26 -6.31
C LYS A 76 -15.56 3.70 -7.43
N PRO A 77 -15.84 2.47 -7.90
CA PRO A 77 -15.14 1.90 -9.06
C PRO A 77 -15.23 2.78 -10.32
N GLN A 78 -16.27 3.62 -10.44
CA GLN A 78 -16.39 4.58 -11.54
C GLN A 78 -15.34 5.68 -11.44
N ASP A 79 -15.04 6.18 -10.25
CA ASP A 79 -14.02 7.22 -10.05
C ASP A 79 -12.62 6.69 -10.38
N MET A 80 -12.37 5.40 -10.07
CA MET A 80 -11.14 4.71 -10.49
C MET A 80 -10.96 4.68 -12.01
N THR A 81 -12.04 4.66 -12.79
CA THR A 81 -11.90 4.71 -14.26
C THR A 81 -11.35 6.04 -14.74
N LEU A 82 -11.75 7.14 -14.09
CA LEU A 82 -11.30 8.49 -14.39
C LEU A 82 -9.85 8.67 -13.95
N ILE A 83 -9.52 8.28 -12.71
CA ILE A 83 -8.17 8.40 -12.13
C ILE A 83 -7.15 7.58 -12.92
N LEU A 84 -7.50 6.33 -13.24
CA LEU A 84 -6.58 5.41 -13.91
C LEU A 84 -6.63 5.54 -15.43
N GLY A 85 -7.65 6.20 -16.00
CA GLY A 85 -7.85 6.33 -17.45
C GLY A 85 -8.04 4.97 -18.13
N ILE A 86 -8.77 4.06 -17.49
CA ILE A 86 -9.03 2.69 -17.98
C ILE A 86 -10.52 2.38 -17.92
N GLY A 87 -10.97 1.46 -18.78
CA GLY A 87 -12.39 1.10 -18.86
C GLY A 87 -12.94 0.43 -17.59
N LYS A 88 -14.25 0.58 -17.35
CA LYS A 88 -14.98 -0.01 -16.21
C LYS A 88 -14.73 -1.51 -16.04
N GLY A 89 -14.68 -2.27 -17.14
CA GLY A 89 -14.39 -3.70 -17.12
C GLY A 89 -12.99 -4.01 -16.57
N TYR A 90 -11.98 -3.22 -16.96
CA TYR A 90 -10.60 -3.43 -16.51
C TYR A 90 -10.44 -3.10 -15.01
N VAL A 91 -11.09 -2.04 -14.53
CA VAL A 91 -11.14 -1.73 -13.08
C VAL A 91 -11.80 -2.88 -12.31
N SER A 92 -12.94 -3.38 -12.81
CA SER A 92 -13.63 -4.51 -12.19
C SER A 92 -12.76 -5.77 -12.14
N ASP A 93 -12.04 -6.07 -13.23
CA ASP A 93 -11.14 -7.21 -13.29
C ASP A 93 -9.97 -7.10 -12.29
N ILE A 94 -9.40 -5.91 -12.11
CA ILE A 94 -8.37 -5.65 -11.08
C ILE A 94 -8.95 -5.90 -9.69
N LEU A 95 -10.06 -5.26 -9.36
CA LEU A 95 -10.66 -5.35 -8.02
C LEU A 95 -11.07 -6.78 -7.68
N ASN A 96 -11.41 -7.59 -8.68
CA ASN A 96 -11.78 -9.01 -8.51
C ASN A 96 -10.60 -9.97 -8.75
N TYR A 97 -9.35 -9.50 -8.69
CA TYR A 97 -8.14 -10.32 -8.85
C TYR A 97 -8.01 -11.05 -10.19
N LYS A 98 -8.82 -10.71 -11.20
CA LYS A 98 -8.76 -11.33 -12.53
C LYS A 98 -7.59 -10.78 -13.36
N LYS A 99 -7.13 -9.56 -13.05
CA LYS A 99 -6.00 -8.90 -13.72
C LYS A 99 -4.96 -8.35 -12.73
N GLY A 100 -3.71 -8.42 -13.17
CA GLY A 100 -2.55 -7.79 -12.54
C GLY A 100 -2.61 -6.26 -12.63
N LEU A 101 -1.98 -5.58 -11.66
CA LEU A 101 -1.69 -4.15 -11.77
C LEU A 101 -0.53 -3.95 -12.75
N SER A 102 -0.76 -3.21 -13.83
CA SER A 102 0.32 -2.84 -14.76
C SER A 102 1.20 -1.75 -14.13
N LYS A 103 2.45 -1.59 -14.61
CA LYS A 103 3.35 -0.51 -14.15
C LYS A 103 2.71 0.88 -14.28
N GLY A 104 1.92 1.11 -15.33
CA GLY A 104 1.19 2.38 -15.51
C GLY A 104 0.12 2.59 -14.45
N VAL A 105 -0.62 1.54 -14.08
CA VAL A 105 -1.62 1.60 -13.01
C VAL A 105 -0.95 1.85 -11.65
N ILE A 106 0.14 1.12 -11.37
CA ILE A 106 0.90 1.27 -10.12
C ILE A 106 1.35 2.73 -9.93
N ARG A 107 1.92 3.36 -10.96
CA ARG A 107 2.34 4.77 -10.90
C ARG A 107 1.17 5.70 -10.60
N LYS A 108 0.07 5.58 -11.34
CA LYS A 108 -1.11 6.43 -11.14
C LYS A 108 -1.70 6.28 -9.73
N LEU A 109 -1.76 5.05 -9.20
CA LEU A 109 -2.22 4.80 -7.84
C LEU A 109 -1.28 5.42 -6.80
N ALA A 110 0.02 5.20 -6.94
CA ALA A 110 1.04 5.77 -6.07
C ALA A 110 0.97 7.31 -6.05
N ASP A 111 0.88 7.93 -7.23
CA ASP A 111 0.81 9.39 -7.40
C ASP A 111 -0.48 9.99 -6.82
N HIS A 112 -1.61 9.26 -6.94
CA HIS A 112 -2.90 9.69 -6.44
C HIS A 112 -3.01 9.59 -4.92
N PHE A 113 -2.65 8.43 -4.35
CA PHE A 113 -2.71 8.17 -2.91
C PHE A 113 -1.49 8.68 -2.13
N LYS A 114 -0.52 9.30 -2.82
CA LYS A 114 0.72 9.83 -2.23
C LYS A 114 1.50 8.78 -1.43
N VAL A 115 1.59 7.58 -2.01
CA VAL A 115 2.35 6.45 -1.44
C VAL A 115 3.45 6.01 -2.39
N ARG A 116 4.43 5.28 -1.85
CA ARG A 116 5.50 4.66 -2.65
C ARG A 116 4.96 3.57 -3.57
N GLN A 117 5.54 3.41 -4.76
CA GLN A 117 5.09 2.42 -5.75
C GLN A 117 5.15 0.98 -5.23
N GLU A 118 6.08 0.70 -4.31
CA GLU A 118 6.28 -0.55 -3.59
C GLU A 118 5.05 -1.00 -2.80
N ALA A 119 4.13 -0.08 -2.47
CA ALA A 119 2.86 -0.40 -1.84
C ALA A 119 1.95 -1.24 -2.77
N PHE A 120 1.99 -0.96 -4.07
CA PHE A 120 1.20 -1.67 -5.09
C PHE A 120 2.02 -2.64 -5.95
N ASN A 121 3.36 -2.51 -5.95
CA ASN A 121 4.28 -3.37 -6.71
C ASN A 121 4.65 -4.63 -5.94
N ARG A 122 3.66 -5.49 -5.67
CA ARG A 122 3.83 -6.74 -4.92
C ARG A 122 3.21 -7.91 -5.64
N PRO A 123 3.74 -9.14 -5.48
CA PRO A 123 3.11 -10.33 -6.02
C PRO A 123 1.81 -10.62 -5.27
N TYR A 124 0.77 -10.98 -6.02
CA TYR A 124 -0.50 -11.46 -5.48
C TYR A 124 -1.14 -12.49 -6.43
N LYS A 125 -1.98 -13.37 -5.89
CA LYS A 125 -2.57 -14.47 -6.66
C LYS A 125 -3.75 -13.96 -7.48
N LEU A 126 -3.72 -14.21 -8.78
CA LEU A 126 -4.83 -13.90 -9.67
C LEU A 126 -5.89 -15.01 -9.64
N ILE A 127 -7.15 -14.61 -9.61
CA ILE A 127 -8.30 -15.50 -9.83
C ILE A 127 -8.45 -15.65 -11.34
N SER A 128 -7.98 -16.78 -11.85
CA SER A 128 -8.25 -17.15 -13.24
C SER A 128 -9.71 -17.61 -13.34
N PRO A 129 -10.56 -16.97 -14.17
CA PRO A 129 -11.89 -17.50 -14.45
C PRO A 129 -11.80 -18.89 -15.09
N ILE A 130 -10.67 -19.22 -15.73
CA ILE A 130 -10.38 -20.56 -16.28
C ILE A 130 -10.30 -21.63 -15.17
N ASN A 131 -9.74 -21.27 -14.02
CA ASN A 131 -9.57 -22.20 -12.92
C ASN A 131 -10.83 -22.32 -12.04
N ALA A 132 -11.76 -21.37 -12.13
CA ALA A 132 -12.99 -21.38 -11.33
C ALA A 132 -13.97 -22.49 -11.77
N TYR A 133 -14.02 -22.81 -13.07
CA TYR A 133 -14.82 -23.93 -13.58
C TYR A 133 -14.07 -25.27 -13.51
N LEU A 134 -12.73 -25.24 -13.49
CA LEU A 134 -11.92 -26.44 -13.30
C LEU A 134 -11.61 -26.63 -11.82
N ARG A 135 -12.57 -27.16 -11.05
CA ARG A 135 -12.42 -27.43 -9.60
C ARG A 135 -11.14 -28.23 -9.24
N ASN A 136 -10.52 -28.91 -10.21
CA ASN A 136 -9.30 -29.71 -10.05
C ASN A 136 -8.16 -29.35 -11.03
N ALA A 137 -8.13 -28.17 -11.68
CA ALA A 137 -7.06 -27.87 -12.64
C ALA A 137 -5.69 -27.60 -12.02
N SER A 138 -5.60 -27.27 -10.72
CA SER A 138 -4.30 -27.02 -10.10
C SER A 138 -3.42 -28.28 -9.98
N VAL A 139 -3.94 -29.46 -10.35
CA VAL A 139 -3.21 -30.74 -10.39
C VAL A 139 -2.95 -31.26 -11.82
N MET A 140 -3.43 -30.58 -12.87
CA MET A 140 -3.19 -31.02 -14.26
C MET A 140 -1.99 -30.31 -14.88
N ASN A 141 -0.79 -30.86 -14.65
CA ASN A 141 0.37 -30.63 -15.51
C ASN A 141 0.13 -31.30 -16.88
N THR A 142 -0.61 -30.64 -17.76
CA THR A 142 -0.67 -31.03 -19.17
C THR A 142 0.09 -29.98 -19.97
N THR A 143 1.30 -30.33 -20.38
CA THR A 143 2.03 -29.60 -21.42
C THR A 143 1.14 -29.55 -22.65
N LYS A 144 0.54 -28.39 -22.95
CA LYS A 144 -0.18 -28.17 -24.20
C LYS A 144 0.82 -28.27 -25.34
N GLU A 145 0.81 -29.40 -26.06
CA GLU A 145 1.38 -29.45 -27.39
C GLU A 145 0.57 -28.51 -28.29
N LEU A 146 1.12 -27.32 -28.54
CA LEU A 146 0.65 -26.41 -29.57
C LEU A 146 0.98 -27.04 -30.93
N LYS A 147 0.03 -27.78 -31.50
CA LYS A 147 0.09 -28.16 -32.91
C LYS A 147 -0.02 -26.89 -33.76
N TYR A 148 1.13 -26.39 -34.21
CA TYR A 148 1.18 -25.40 -35.28
C TYR A 148 0.57 -26.01 -36.54
N ALA A 149 -0.55 -25.44 -37.00
CA ALA A 149 -1.08 -25.73 -38.33
C ALA A 149 -0.09 -25.18 -39.36
N LYS A 150 0.55 -26.07 -40.12
CA LYS A 150 1.27 -25.71 -41.34
C LYS A 150 0.25 -25.30 -42.40
N GLN A 151 0.47 -24.14 -43.03
CA GLN A 151 0.02 -23.87 -44.40
C GLN A 151 1.05 -24.44 -45.38
#